data_AF-A0A8X6W2G0-F1
#
_entry.id   AF-A0A8X6W2G0-F1
#
_cell.length_a   1.000
_cell.length_b   1.000
_cell.length_c   1.000
_cell.angle_alpha   90.00
_cell.angle_beta   90.00
_cell.angle_gamma   90.00
#
_symmetry.space_group_name_H-M   'P 1'
#
loop_
_entity.id
_entity.type
_entity.pdbx_description
1 polymer ?
#
loop_
_entity_poly.entity_id
_entity_poly.type
_entity_poly.pdbx_seq_one_letter_code
_entity_poly.pdbx_strand_id
1 'polypeptide(L)'
;MNFRNTEGQVARWIQRLNEYYFDIRHRKGSSHGNADALSRRPCPENCRHCSRVETKYDYAIRQITTSTATPPDPWSDEKVREDQMADPDIKPLIEFMESSSNKPSWQDISAYSPTTKQYWALWNSLHLRMVFYTENSNQRMERHSGGTSTSSISYPEVLKELHGSPTGGHFGVMKTLHRVRERFCWGKVRADVEQWCKSCDACSARKGPKDT
;
A
#
# COMPACT_ATOMS: atom_id res chain seq x y z
N MET A 1 -2.84 13.03 19.53
CA MET A 1 -3.15 11.93 20.46
C MET A 1 -3.80 12.53 21.70
N ASN A 2 -4.92 11.98 22.16
CA ASN A 2 -5.61 12.48 23.35
C ASN A 2 -5.21 11.60 24.55
N PHE A 3 -4.49 12.18 25.52
CA PHE A 3 -3.90 11.47 26.65
C PHE A 3 -4.83 11.34 27.86
N ARG A 4 -6.10 11.75 27.74
CA ARG A 4 -7.04 11.74 28.87
C ARG A 4 -7.38 10.33 29.38
N ASN A 5 -7.42 9.33 28.50
CA ASN A 5 -7.67 7.93 28.86
C ASN A 5 -6.53 7.07 28.31
N THR A 6 -5.45 6.92 29.07
CA THR A 6 -4.33 6.05 28.68
C THR A 6 -4.66 4.60 29.05
N GLU A 7 -4.50 3.69 28.09
CA GLU A 7 -4.70 2.26 28.28
C GLU A 7 -3.46 1.45 27.85
N GLY A 8 -3.41 0.18 28.23
CA GLY A 8 -2.39 -0.76 27.77
C GLY A 8 -0.97 -0.42 28.23
N GLN A 9 -0.01 -0.42 27.29
CA GLN A 9 1.41 -0.22 27.62
C GLN A 9 1.69 1.17 28.19
N VAL A 10 1.03 2.21 27.67
CA VAL A 10 1.26 3.60 28.08
C VAL A 10 0.83 3.82 29.53
N ALA A 11 -0.33 3.28 29.93
CA ALA A 11 -0.82 3.37 31.30
C ALA A 11 0.14 2.70 32.31
N ARG A 12 0.66 1.52 31.96
CA ARG A 12 1.62 0.79 32.81
C ARG A 12 2.93 1.54 32.99
N TRP A 13 3.45 2.17 31.93
CA TRP A 13 4.64 2.99 32.02
C TRP A 13 4.42 4.26 32.86
N ILE A 14 3.27 4.91 32.71
CA ILE A 14 2.89 6.06 33.54
C ILE A 14 2.86 5.67 35.03
N GLN A 15 2.19 4.57 35.36
CA GLN A 15 2.13 4.08 36.74
C GLN A 15 3.54 3.84 37.31
N ARG A 16 4.41 3.18 36.56
CA ARG A 16 5.77 2.87 37.02
C ARG A 16 6.66 4.12 37.15
N LEU A 17 6.51 5.09 36.25
CA LEU A 17 7.28 6.34 36.30
C LEU A 17 6.81 7.27 37.42
N ASN A 18 5.54 7.20 37.80
CA ASN A 18 4.97 8.02 38.87
C ASN A 18 5.56 7.72 40.26
N GLU A 19 6.24 6.58 40.42
CA GLU A 19 6.98 6.24 41.64
C GLU A 19 8.28 7.05 41.81
N TYR A 20 8.73 7.76 40.77
CA TYR A 20 9.98 8.49 40.75
C TYR A 20 9.74 10.00 40.61
N TYR A 21 10.61 10.78 41.24
CA TYR A 21 10.75 12.21 40.96
C TYR A 21 11.78 12.39 39.84
N PHE A 22 11.36 12.98 38.72
CA PHE A 22 12.25 13.22 37.59
C PHE A 22 11.99 14.59 36.95
N ASP A 23 13.06 15.13 36.34
CA ASP A 23 13.05 16.38 35.59
C ASP A 23 13.22 16.06 34.09
N ILE A 24 12.26 16.47 33.27
CA ILE A 24 12.31 16.18 31.83
C ILE A 24 13.12 17.28 31.13
N ARG A 25 14.32 16.93 30.67
CA ARG A 25 15.17 17.84 29.89
C ARG A 25 15.22 17.43 28.42
N HIS A 26 14.93 18.38 27.54
CA HIS A 26 15.15 18.19 26.12
C HIS A 26 16.65 18.14 25.80
N ARG A 27 17.05 17.17 24.99
CA ARG A 27 18.41 17.03 24.45
C ARG A 27 18.29 16.76 22.94
N LYS A 28 19.11 17.46 22.16
CA LYS A 28 19.16 17.31 20.70
C LYS A 28 19.58 15.87 20.35
N GLY A 29 18.96 15.27 19.34
CA GLY A 29 19.18 13.86 18.95
C GLY A 29 20.64 13.51 18.63
N SER A 30 21.41 14.44 18.07
CA SER A 30 22.86 14.26 17.83
C SER A 30 23.67 14.05 19.12
N SER A 31 23.10 14.41 20.28
CA SER A 31 23.71 14.26 21.60
C SER A 31 23.20 13.02 22.36
N HIS A 32 22.37 12.18 21.72
CA HIS A 32 21.78 10.94 22.26
C HIS A 32 22.52 9.67 21.79
N GLY A 33 23.86 9.66 21.82
CA GLY A 33 24.65 8.48 21.41
C GLY A 33 24.39 7.23 22.26
N ASN A 34 23.97 7.41 23.52
CA ASN A 34 23.69 6.35 24.48
C ASN A 34 22.41 5.56 24.14
N ALA A 35 21.43 6.20 23.49
CA ALA A 35 20.21 5.52 23.05
C ALA A 35 20.50 4.58 21.87
N ASP A 36 21.39 4.98 20.96
CA ASP A 36 21.85 4.13 19.84
C ASP A 36 22.64 2.91 20.34
N ALA A 37 23.42 3.09 21.41
CA ALA A 37 24.19 2.02 22.05
C ALA A 37 23.32 0.95 22.73
N LEU A 38 22.13 1.30 23.26
CA LEU A 38 21.23 0.31 23.89
C LEU A 38 20.50 -0.58 22.86
N SER A 39 20.42 -0.16 21.60
CA SER A 39 20.00 -1.01 20.47
C SER A 39 21.12 -1.90 19.93
N ARG A 40 22.40 -1.57 20.21
CA ARG A 40 23.56 -2.30 19.72
C ARG A 40 24.15 -3.15 20.84
N ARG A 41 23.79 -4.42 20.88
CA ARG A 41 24.49 -5.41 21.72
C ARG A 41 25.99 -5.37 21.39
N PRO A 42 26.91 -5.24 22.37
CA PRO A 42 28.34 -5.35 22.11
C PRO A 42 28.61 -6.75 21.57
N CYS A 43 28.93 -6.83 20.29
CA CYS A 43 29.14 -8.09 19.60
C CYS A 43 30.64 -8.27 19.31
N PRO A 44 31.22 -9.45 19.56
CA PRO A 44 32.57 -9.75 19.10
C PRO A 44 32.60 -9.70 17.56
N GLU A 45 33.77 -9.44 16.97
CA GLU A 45 33.96 -9.26 15.51
C GLU A 45 33.34 -10.39 14.66
N ASN A 46 33.20 -11.60 15.22
CA ASN A 46 32.60 -12.77 14.57
C ASN A 46 31.28 -13.22 15.20
N CYS A 47 30.38 -12.28 15.55
CA CYS A 47 29.09 -12.62 16.12
C CYS A 47 28.19 -13.35 15.12
N ARG A 48 28.01 -14.66 15.32
CA ARG A 48 27.16 -15.54 14.50
C ARG A 48 25.72 -15.03 14.32
N HIS A 49 25.17 -14.27 15.28
CA HIS A 49 23.85 -13.67 15.14
C HIS A 49 23.85 -12.47 14.19
N CYS A 50 24.83 -11.56 14.29
CA CYS A 50 24.98 -10.42 13.40
C CYS A 50 25.29 -10.88 11.97
N SER A 51 26.22 -11.80 11.78
CA SER A 51 26.56 -12.34 10.45
C SER A 51 25.36 -13.01 9.77
N ARG A 52 24.48 -13.65 10.55
CA ARG A 52 23.25 -14.29 10.03
C ARG A 52 22.16 -13.28 9.66
N VAL A 53 22.12 -12.14 10.35
CA VAL A 53 21.23 -11.02 10.02
C VAL A 53 21.76 -10.28 8.79
N GLU A 54 23.06 -9.98 8.75
CA GLU A 54 23.75 -9.35 7.61
C GLU A 54 23.62 -10.19 6.34
N THR A 55 23.89 -11.50 6.39
CA THR A 55 23.69 -12.40 5.23
C THR A 55 22.24 -12.43 4.72
N LYS A 56 21.25 -12.26 5.61
CA LYS A 56 19.83 -12.17 5.22
C LYS A 56 19.53 -10.85 4.50
N TYR A 57 20.15 -9.75 4.94
CA TYR A 57 20.03 -8.44 4.28
C TYR A 57 20.85 -8.37 2.98
N ASP A 58 22.06 -8.94 2.95
CA ASP A 58 22.91 -9.03 1.76
C ASP A 58 22.29 -9.90 0.68
N TYR A 59 21.59 -10.99 1.02
CA TYR A 59 20.81 -11.76 0.06
C TYR A 59 19.70 -10.91 -0.57
N ALA A 60 18.99 -10.11 0.25
CA ALA A 60 17.95 -9.20 -0.25
C ALA A 60 18.54 -8.08 -1.12
N ILE A 61 19.74 -7.58 -0.81
CA ILE A 61 20.43 -6.54 -1.58
C ILE A 61 21.01 -7.12 -2.89
N ARG A 62 21.54 -8.35 -2.89
CA ARG A 62 22.04 -9.04 -4.10
C ARG A 62 20.94 -9.40 -5.10
N GLN A 63 19.70 -9.56 -4.65
CA GLN A 63 18.56 -9.65 -5.59
C GLN A 63 18.21 -8.30 -6.24
N ILE A 64 18.76 -7.19 -5.74
CA ILE A 64 18.61 -5.83 -6.28
C ILE A 64 19.83 -5.48 -7.18
N THR A 65 20.74 -6.43 -7.45
CA THR A 65 21.87 -6.16 -8.37
C THR A 65 21.34 -5.97 -9.79
N THR A 66 21.39 -4.71 -10.20
CA THR A 66 20.86 -4.10 -11.40
C THR A 66 21.51 -4.64 -12.67
N SER A 67 20.69 -5.26 -13.53
CA SER A 67 20.91 -5.15 -14.97
C SER A 67 20.94 -3.67 -15.34
N THR A 68 21.99 -3.23 -16.01
CA THR A 68 22.16 -1.85 -16.54
C THR A 68 21.29 -1.56 -17.75
N ALA A 69 20.53 -2.54 -18.23
CA ALA A 69 19.38 -2.31 -19.08
C ALA A 69 18.19 -2.01 -18.19
N THR A 70 17.65 -0.79 -18.24
CA THR A 70 16.31 -0.51 -17.72
C THR A 70 15.39 -1.54 -18.36
N PRO A 71 14.77 -2.46 -17.59
CA PRO A 71 13.72 -3.30 -18.12
C PRO A 71 12.69 -2.39 -18.78
N PRO A 72 12.09 -2.77 -19.92
CA PRO A 72 10.97 -2.00 -20.46
C PRO A 72 9.98 -1.77 -19.33
N ASP A 73 9.59 -0.52 -19.12
CA ASP A 73 8.66 -0.15 -18.06
C ASP A 73 7.42 -1.05 -18.22
N PRO A 74 7.13 -1.95 -17.26
CA PRO A 74 5.94 -2.79 -17.34
C PRO A 74 4.65 -1.97 -17.44
N TRP A 75 4.73 -0.67 -17.14
CA TRP A 75 3.64 0.30 -17.10
C TRP A 75 3.76 1.38 -18.16
N SER A 76 4.38 1.09 -19.30
CA SER A 76 4.41 2.04 -20.42
C SER A 76 2.99 2.49 -20.78
N ASP A 77 2.87 3.74 -21.20
CA ASP A 77 1.59 4.33 -21.61
C ASP A 77 0.89 3.47 -22.69
N GLU A 78 1.65 2.87 -23.60
CA GLU A 78 1.16 1.95 -24.62
C GLU A 78 0.59 0.65 -24.03
N LYS A 79 1.29 0.05 -23.05
CA LYS A 79 0.84 -1.18 -22.40
C LYS A 79 -0.44 -0.95 -21.59
N VAL A 80 -0.49 0.16 -20.84
CA VAL A 80 -1.68 0.55 -20.07
C VAL A 80 -2.88 0.78 -20.99
N ARG A 81 -2.67 1.43 -22.13
CA ARG A 81 -3.73 1.63 -23.13
C ARG A 81 -4.21 0.30 -23.71
N GLU A 82 -3.30 -0.60 -24.09
CA GLU A 82 -3.63 -1.91 -24.61
C GLU A 82 -4.52 -2.70 -23.65
N ASP A 83 -4.16 -2.75 -22.37
CA ASP A 83 -4.92 -3.49 -21.36
C ASP A 83 -6.27 -2.83 -21.05
N GLN A 84 -6.32 -1.49 -21.02
CA GLN A 84 -7.57 -0.75 -20.91
C GLN A 84 -8.55 -1.08 -22.04
N MET A 85 -8.04 -1.24 -23.26
CA MET A 85 -8.82 -1.62 -24.42
C MET A 85 -9.18 -3.12 -24.44
N ALA A 86 -8.46 -3.95 -23.68
CA ALA A 86 -8.78 -5.35 -23.47
C ALA A 86 -9.81 -5.57 -22.34
N ASP A 87 -9.92 -4.63 -21.39
CA ASP A 87 -10.86 -4.71 -20.27
C ASP A 87 -12.31 -4.46 -20.73
N PRO A 88 -13.22 -5.43 -20.56
CA PRO A 88 -14.60 -5.33 -21.05
C PRO A 88 -15.45 -4.30 -20.29
N ASP A 89 -15.08 -3.95 -19.06
CA ASP A 89 -15.82 -3.01 -18.22
C ASP A 89 -15.38 -1.56 -18.44
N ILE A 90 -14.10 -1.35 -18.79
CA ILE A 90 -13.47 -0.04 -18.98
C ILE A 90 -13.51 0.41 -20.44
N LYS A 91 -13.26 -0.49 -21.39
CA LYS A 91 -13.21 -0.18 -22.83
C LYS A 91 -14.40 0.66 -23.31
N PRO A 92 -15.68 0.35 -22.96
CA PRO A 92 -16.80 1.12 -23.46
C PRO A 92 -16.75 2.59 -23.02
N LEU A 93 -16.27 2.85 -21.80
CA LEU A 93 -16.18 4.21 -21.27
C LEU A 93 -15.07 4.99 -21.97
N ILE A 94 -13.96 4.35 -22.32
CA ILE A 94 -12.89 4.99 -23.11
C ILE A 94 -13.42 5.37 -24.49
N GLU A 95 -14.12 4.46 -25.17
CA GLU A 95 -14.74 4.73 -26.47
C GLU A 95 -15.75 5.89 -26.40
N PHE A 96 -16.53 5.99 -25.32
CA PHE A 96 -17.41 7.13 -25.09
C PHE A 96 -16.63 8.44 -24.86
N MET A 97 -15.55 8.39 -24.08
CA MET A 97 -14.76 9.59 -23.78
C MET A 97 -13.96 10.07 -25.01
N GLU A 98 -13.55 9.18 -25.90
CA GLU A 98 -12.88 9.50 -27.16
C GLU A 98 -13.84 10.04 -28.22
N SER A 99 -15.08 9.53 -28.24
CA SER A 99 -16.12 9.98 -29.19
C SER A 99 -16.85 11.24 -28.76
N SER A 100 -16.96 11.51 -27.44
CA SER A 100 -17.65 12.67 -26.92
C SER A 100 -17.10 13.11 -25.57
N SER A 101 -16.95 14.43 -25.39
CA SER A 101 -16.59 15.01 -24.09
C SER A 101 -17.72 14.91 -23.06
N ASN A 102 -18.95 14.61 -23.50
CA ASN A 102 -20.12 14.58 -22.64
C ASN A 102 -20.35 13.20 -22.06
N LYS A 103 -20.85 13.17 -20.81
CA LYS A 103 -21.23 11.94 -20.12
C LYS A 103 -22.32 11.20 -20.91
N PRO A 104 -22.13 9.91 -21.25
CA PRO A 104 -23.15 9.12 -21.94
C PRO A 104 -24.40 9.00 -21.07
N SER A 105 -25.56 8.91 -21.71
CA SER A 105 -26.84 8.85 -21.01
C SER A 105 -27.03 7.50 -20.32
N TRP A 106 -28.02 7.40 -19.44
CA TRP A 106 -28.37 6.12 -18.83
C TRP A 106 -28.78 5.07 -19.88
N GLN A 107 -29.43 5.48 -20.96
CA GLN A 107 -29.85 4.55 -22.03
C GLN A 107 -28.63 3.88 -22.65
N ASP A 108 -27.57 4.65 -22.90
CA ASP A 108 -26.30 4.18 -23.48
C ASP A 108 -25.57 3.19 -22.57
N ILE A 109 -25.67 3.35 -21.25
CA ILE A 109 -24.91 2.56 -20.27
C ILE A 109 -25.72 1.41 -19.63
N SER A 110 -27.05 1.46 -19.74
CA SER A 110 -27.96 0.52 -19.05
C SER A 110 -27.73 -0.95 -19.40
N ALA A 111 -27.24 -1.25 -20.60
CA ALA A 111 -26.95 -2.60 -21.07
C ALA A 111 -25.61 -3.16 -20.55
N TYR A 112 -24.69 -2.32 -20.08
CA TYR A 112 -23.36 -2.73 -19.64
C TYR A 112 -23.36 -3.33 -18.23
N SER A 113 -22.20 -3.88 -17.84
CA SER A 113 -22.01 -4.55 -16.56
C SER A 113 -22.25 -3.59 -15.36
N PRO A 114 -22.54 -4.14 -14.16
CA PRO A 114 -22.56 -3.34 -12.94
C PRO A 114 -21.26 -2.56 -12.69
N THR A 115 -20.12 -3.14 -13.07
CA THR A 115 -18.81 -2.50 -12.92
C THR A 115 -18.67 -1.29 -13.85
N THR A 116 -19.05 -1.41 -15.13
CA THR A 116 -19.09 -0.29 -16.07
C THR A 116 -19.99 0.83 -15.57
N LYS A 117 -21.18 0.48 -15.04
CA LYS A 117 -22.11 1.45 -14.44
C LYS A 117 -21.51 2.17 -13.23
N GLN A 118 -20.73 1.46 -12.42
CA GLN A 118 -20.01 2.05 -11.28
C GLN A 118 -18.95 3.04 -11.74
N TYR A 119 -18.16 2.71 -12.76
CA TYR A 119 -17.20 3.65 -13.35
C TYR A 119 -17.91 4.85 -14.01
N TRP A 120 -19.00 4.62 -14.74
CA TRP A 120 -19.83 5.69 -15.29
C TRP A 120 -20.39 6.64 -14.22
N ALA A 121 -20.73 6.15 -13.03
CA ALA A 121 -21.14 7.01 -11.91
C ALA A 121 -20.03 8.00 -11.51
N LEU A 122 -18.77 7.61 -11.70
CA LEU A 122 -17.57 8.41 -11.42
C LEU A 122 -17.12 9.28 -12.61
N TRP A 123 -17.88 9.36 -13.71
CA TRP A 123 -17.49 10.01 -14.97
C TRP A 123 -16.77 11.36 -14.83
N ASN A 124 -17.28 12.28 -14.00
CA ASN A 124 -16.70 13.61 -13.84
C ASN A 124 -15.32 13.60 -13.17
N SER A 125 -15.00 12.53 -12.44
CA SER A 125 -13.68 12.29 -11.88
C SER A 125 -12.81 11.44 -12.80
N LEU A 126 -13.37 10.81 -13.83
CA LEU A 126 -12.59 10.09 -14.84
C LEU A 126 -11.97 11.11 -15.79
N HIS A 127 -10.65 11.25 -15.74
CA HIS A 127 -9.92 12.06 -16.70
C HIS A 127 -9.27 11.17 -17.75
N LEU A 128 -9.44 11.54 -19.03
CA LEU A 128 -8.69 11.03 -20.17
C LEU A 128 -7.23 11.54 -20.09
N ARG A 129 -6.53 11.16 -19.03
CA ARG A 129 -5.08 11.28 -18.89
C ARG A 129 -4.54 9.89 -18.59
N MET A 130 -4.78 8.98 -19.52
CA MET A 130 -4.24 7.62 -19.61
C MET A 130 -4.31 6.73 -18.35
N VAL A 131 -4.97 7.17 -17.27
CA VAL A 131 -5.02 6.53 -15.96
C VAL A 131 -6.27 7.07 -15.24
N PHE A 132 -7.21 6.20 -14.86
CA PHE A 132 -8.39 6.61 -14.07
C PHE A 132 -7.97 6.88 -12.60
N TYR A 133 -8.03 8.13 -12.15
CA TYR A 133 -7.94 8.48 -10.73
C TYR A 133 -9.24 9.14 -10.27
N THR A 134 -9.67 8.89 -9.03
CA THR A 134 -10.77 9.66 -8.41
C THR A 134 -10.17 10.85 -7.66
N GLU A 135 -10.61 12.06 -7.99
CA GLU A 135 -10.11 13.33 -7.43
C GLU A 135 -10.57 13.58 -5.98
N ASN A 136 -10.45 12.58 -5.10
CA ASN A 136 -10.81 12.72 -3.70
C ASN A 136 -9.63 12.38 -2.78
N SER A 137 -8.56 13.17 -2.91
CA SER A 137 -7.59 13.36 -1.84
C SER A 137 -6.98 14.75 -1.96
N ASN A 138 -7.39 15.65 -1.07
CA ASN A 138 -6.83 16.99 -0.85
C ASN A 138 -5.38 16.97 -0.34
N GLN A 139 -4.47 16.28 -1.04
CA GLN A 139 -3.03 16.48 -0.91
C GLN A 139 -2.46 16.71 -2.30
N ARG A 140 -2.13 17.98 -2.53
CA ARG A 140 -1.17 18.46 -3.53
C ARG A 140 0.06 17.53 -3.48
N MET A 141 0.09 16.55 -4.36
CA MET A 141 1.17 15.60 -4.49
C MET A 141 2.34 16.34 -5.12
N GLU A 142 3.31 16.73 -4.28
CA GLU A 142 4.65 17.06 -4.77
C GLU A 142 5.14 15.89 -5.61
N ARG A 143 5.75 16.26 -6.73
CA ARG A 143 6.31 15.40 -7.75
C ARG A 143 7.18 14.29 -7.14
N HIS A 144 6.58 13.14 -6.90
CA HIS A 144 7.29 11.88 -6.80
C HIS A 144 6.50 10.85 -7.61
N SER A 145 7.23 10.25 -8.55
CA SER A 145 6.78 9.34 -9.58
C SER A 145 5.84 8.23 -9.08
N GLY A 146 4.85 7.89 -9.90
CA GLY A 146 4.22 6.56 -9.89
C GLY A 146 2.98 6.39 -9.03
N GLY A 147 1.91 7.15 -9.32
CA GLY A 147 0.56 6.72 -9.01
C GLY A 147 0.04 5.82 -10.14
N THR A 148 0.34 4.52 -10.08
CA THR A 148 -0.15 3.55 -11.08
C THR A 148 -1.63 3.25 -10.80
N SER A 149 -2.54 3.46 -11.77
CA SER A 149 -3.90 2.89 -11.70
C SER A 149 -4.00 1.57 -12.46
N THR A 150 -5.04 0.81 -12.10
CA THR A 150 -5.14 -0.65 -12.12
C THR A 150 -5.78 -1.23 -13.38
N SER A 151 -5.57 -0.64 -14.55
CA SER A 151 -6.19 -1.18 -15.77
C SER A 151 -5.48 -2.43 -16.30
N SER A 152 -4.25 -2.68 -15.86
CA SER A 152 -3.41 -3.82 -16.26
C SER A 152 -3.02 -4.74 -15.11
N ILE A 153 -3.29 -4.34 -13.86
CA ILE A 153 -2.82 -5.11 -12.70
C ILE A 153 -3.96 -5.99 -12.22
N SER A 154 -3.79 -7.29 -12.41
CA SER A 154 -4.61 -8.28 -11.73
C SER A 154 -4.60 -7.93 -10.24
N TYR A 155 -5.77 -7.69 -9.64
CA TYR A 155 -5.86 -7.33 -8.21
C TYR A 155 -5.04 -8.25 -7.28
N PRO A 156 -4.82 -9.56 -7.56
CA PRO A 156 -3.90 -10.41 -6.82
C PRO A 156 -2.45 -9.89 -6.78
N GLU A 157 -1.94 -9.32 -7.87
CA GLU A 157 -0.57 -8.80 -7.93
C GLU A 157 -0.43 -7.51 -7.12
N VAL A 158 -1.41 -6.60 -7.23
CA VAL A 158 -1.49 -5.40 -6.36
C VAL A 158 -1.50 -5.80 -4.90
N LEU A 159 -2.34 -6.77 -4.53
CA LEU A 159 -2.46 -7.22 -3.16
C LEU A 159 -1.21 -7.98 -2.71
N LYS A 160 -0.57 -8.76 -3.58
CA LYS A 160 0.72 -9.40 -3.29
C LYS A 160 1.79 -8.37 -2.96
N GLU A 161 1.91 -7.30 -3.73
CA GLU A 161 2.88 -6.23 -3.46
C GLU A 161 2.50 -5.39 -2.23
N LEU A 162 1.26 -4.92 -2.12
CA LEU A 162 0.89 -4.02 -1.02
C LEU A 162 0.71 -4.72 0.33
N HIS A 163 0.41 -6.02 0.34
CA HIS A 163 0.25 -6.80 1.57
C HIS A 163 1.45 -7.72 1.85
N GLY A 164 1.93 -8.46 0.84
CA GLY A 164 2.91 -9.53 1.00
C GLY A 164 4.38 -9.10 0.85
N SER A 165 4.67 -7.94 0.25
CA SER A 165 6.05 -7.47 0.15
C SER A 165 6.63 -7.08 1.53
N PRO A 166 7.97 -6.99 1.66
CA PRO A 166 8.61 -6.51 2.89
C PRO A 166 8.12 -5.14 3.36
N THR A 167 7.70 -4.26 2.43
CA THR A 167 7.15 -2.93 2.73
C THR A 167 5.63 -2.95 3.00
N GLY A 168 4.95 -3.98 2.50
CA GLY A 168 3.55 -4.30 2.76
C GLY A 168 3.30 -4.92 4.13
N GLY A 169 4.29 -5.61 4.70
CA GLY A 169 4.34 -5.96 6.12
C GLY A 169 3.17 -6.81 6.65
N HIS A 170 2.39 -7.43 5.76
CA HIS A 170 1.18 -8.19 6.11
C HIS A 170 0.17 -7.39 6.94
N PHE A 171 -0.04 -6.12 6.59
CA PHE A 171 -1.00 -5.28 7.31
C PHE A 171 -2.41 -5.88 7.30
N GLY A 172 -3.15 -5.63 8.38
CA GLY A 172 -4.56 -6.00 8.47
C GLY A 172 -5.43 -5.23 7.46
N VAL A 173 -6.61 -5.78 7.19
CA VAL A 173 -7.57 -5.34 6.16
C VAL A 173 -7.66 -3.82 6.03
N MET A 174 -7.87 -3.08 7.11
CA MET A 174 -8.09 -1.63 7.03
C MET A 174 -6.90 -0.85 6.48
N LYS A 175 -5.67 -1.23 6.88
CA LYS A 175 -4.44 -0.56 6.44
C LYS A 175 -4.12 -0.91 4.98
N THR A 176 -4.30 -2.18 4.60
CA THR A 176 -4.16 -2.60 3.20
C THR A 176 -5.19 -1.90 2.33
N LEU A 177 -6.45 -1.85 2.75
CA LEU A 177 -7.52 -1.15 2.03
C LEU A 177 -7.23 0.34 1.82
N HIS A 178 -6.68 1.01 2.84
CA HIS A 178 -6.28 2.42 2.74
C HIS A 178 -5.21 2.62 1.66
N ARG A 179 -4.12 1.85 1.71
CA ARG A 179 -3.03 1.92 0.72
C ARG A 179 -3.47 1.59 -0.69
N VAL A 180 -4.38 0.62 -0.84
CA VAL A 180 -4.97 0.29 -2.13
C VAL A 180 -5.74 1.49 -2.67
N ARG A 181 -6.60 2.11 -1.86
CA ARG A 181 -7.44 3.24 -2.29
C ARG A 181 -6.67 4.52 -2.60
N GLU A 182 -5.44 4.67 -2.11
CA GLU A 182 -4.56 5.79 -2.46
C GLU A 182 -4.14 5.77 -3.94
N ARG A 183 -4.10 4.59 -4.57
CA ARG A 183 -3.48 4.40 -5.90
C ARG A 183 -4.34 3.62 -6.89
N PHE A 184 -5.25 2.79 -6.41
CA PHE A 184 -5.95 1.79 -7.20
C PHE A 184 -7.47 1.79 -6.92
N CYS A 185 -8.27 1.53 -7.96
CA CYS A 185 -9.72 1.48 -7.87
C CYS A 185 -10.29 0.38 -8.78
N TRP A 186 -11.05 -0.55 -8.21
CA TRP A 186 -11.82 -1.57 -8.95
C TRP A 186 -13.13 -1.91 -8.24
N GLY A 187 -14.03 -2.63 -8.92
CA GLY A 187 -15.42 -2.79 -8.49
C GLY A 187 -15.61 -3.38 -7.08
N LYS A 188 -14.75 -4.33 -6.66
CA LYS A 188 -14.87 -5.06 -5.39
C LYS A 188 -13.66 -4.94 -4.46
N VAL A 189 -12.93 -3.82 -4.52
CA VAL A 189 -11.70 -3.57 -3.74
C VAL A 189 -11.78 -4.04 -2.30
N ARG A 190 -12.85 -3.69 -1.57
CA ARG A 190 -12.98 -4.05 -0.16
C ARG A 190 -13.10 -5.56 0.04
N ALA A 191 -13.96 -6.23 -0.74
CA ALA A 191 -14.18 -7.66 -0.62
C ALA A 191 -12.91 -8.44 -0.98
N ASP A 192 -12.20 -8.01 -2.02
CA ASP A 192 -10.97 -8.66 -2.47
C ASP A 192 -9.83 -8.48 -1.46
N VAL A 193 -9.68 -7.28 -0.87
CA VAL A 193 -8.72 -7.04 0.23
C VAL A 193 -9.06 -7.89 1.46
N GLU A 194 -10.32 -7.95 1.85
CA GLU A 194 -10.77 -8.76 2.98
C GLU A 194 -10.48 -10.24 2.75
N GLN A 195 -10.79 -10.75 1.56
CA GLN A 195 -10.54 -12.14 1.19
C GLN A 195 -9.04 -12.44 1.16
N TRP A 196 -8.23 -11.58 0.56
CA TRP A 196 -6.78 -11.73 0.48
C TRP A 196 -6.11 -11.79 1.86
N CYS A 197 -6.47 -10.87 2.75
CA CYS A 197 -5.94 -10.87 4.11
C CYS A 197 -6.40 -12.12 4.92
N LYS A 198 -7.56 -12.70 4.61
CA LYS A 198 -8.06 -13.94 5.23
C LYS A 198 -7.35 -15.18 4.68
N SER A 199 -7.05 -15.22 3.39
CA SER A 199 -6.39 -16.36 2.73
C SER A 199 -4.86 -16.30 2.77
N CYS A 200 -4.26 -15.29 3.40
CA CYS A 200 -2.81 -15.16 3.48
C CYS A 200 -2.20 -16.15 4.48
N ASP A 201 -1.42 -17.11 4.00
CA ASP A 201 -0.76 -18.14 4.82
C ASP A 201 0.14 -17.55 5.91
N ALA A 202 0.93 -16.53 5.58
CA ALA A 202 1.82 -15.87 6.53
C ALA A 202 1.08 -15.07 7.63
N CYS A 203 -0.15 -14.64 7.37
CA CYS A 203 -1.02 -14.04 8.39
C CYS A 203 -1.67 -15.12 9.25
N SER A 204 -2.16 -16.20 8.63
CA SER A 204 -2.81 -17.32 9.29
C SER A 204 -1.86 -18.05 10.25
N ALA A 205 -0.63 -18.32 9.82
CA ALA A 205 0.41 -18.93 10.65
C ALA A 205 0.74 -18.11 11.91
N ARG A 206 0.59 -16.77 11.85
CA ARG A 206 0.83 -15.86 12.99
C ARG A 206 -0.31 -15.79 14.00
N LYS A 207 -1.54 -16.10 13.59
CA LYS A 207 -2.72 -15.99 14.46
C LYS A 207 -2.91 -17.16 15.42
N GLY A 208 -2.14 -18.24 15.26
CA GLY A 208 -2.29 -19.46 16.06
C GLY A 208 -3.59 -20.21 15.73
N PRO A 209 -3.78 -21.43 16.28
CA PRO A 209 -5.04 -22.16 16.16
C PRO A 209 -6.18 -21.32 16.75
N LYS A 210 -7.35 -21.35 16.12
CA LYS A 210 -8.55 -20.79 16.75
C LYS A 210 -8.96 -21.75 17.84
N ASP A 211 -9.11 -21.27 19.07
CA ASP A 211 -9.72 -22.05 20.14
C ASP A 211 -11.14 -22.45 19.69
N THR A 212 -11.33 -23.74 19.45
CA THR A 212 -12.62 -24.37 19.14
C THR A 212 -13.38 -24.69 20.41
#